data_AF-A0A2T4TZV5-F1
#
_entry.id   AF-A0A2T4TZV5-F1
#
_cell.length_a   1.000
_cell.length_b   1.000
_cell.length_c   1.000
_cell.angle_alpha   90.00
_cell.angle_beta   90.00
_cell.angle_gamma   90.00
#
_symmetry.space_group_name_H-M   'P 1'
#
loop_
_entity.id
_entity.type
_entity.pdbx_description
1 polymer ?
#
loop_
_entity_poly.entity_id
_entity_poly.type
_entity_poly.pdbx_seq_one_letter_code
_entity_poly.pdbx_strand_id
1 'polypeptide(L)'
;MILPSGQSTGWTVTSGEGGDSVTRVYHRCHFCGGEVVEQRVTVDYRWGDTFLVVIRHVPAGVCQVCGEQYLKAEVVKEMEKVAHSQEEAKEVLRIPVRELKVA
;
A
#
# COMPACT_ATOMS: atom_id res chain seq x y z
N MET A 1 24.26 41.30 -19.59
CA MET A 1 24.43 40.02 -18.89
C MET A 1 23.37 39.07 -19.45
N ILE A 2 23.81 38.17 -20.33
CA ILE A 2 22.95 37.29 -21.13
C ILE A 2 22.93 35.94 -20.41
N LEU A 3 21.76 35.49 -19.98
CA LEU A 3 21.54 34.15 -19.44
C LEU A 3 21.53 33.14 -20.60
N PRO A 4 22.28 32.02 -20.55
CA PRO A 4 22.09 30.95 -21.51
C PRO A 4 20.88 30.11 -21.07
N SER A 5 19.90 30.07 -21.97
CA SER A 5 18.82 29.11 -22.05
C SER A 5 19.32 27.70 -22.34
N GLY A 6 18.73 26.70 -21.68
CA GLY A 6 18.81 25.29 -22.07
C GLY A 6 19.18 24.37 -20.90
N GLN A 7 18.55 23.22 -20.65
CA GLN A 7 17.61 22.43 -21.45
C GLN A 7 16.74 21.62 -20.48
N SER A 8 15.43 21.63 -20.71
CA SER A 8 14.48 20.67 -20.18
C SER A 8 14.80 19.30 -20.77
N THR A 9 15.32 18.37 -19.98
CA THR A 9 15.38 16.97 -20.40
C THR A 9 13.96 16.41 -20.32
N GLY A 10 13.36 16.29 -21.50
CA GLY A 10 12.02 15.77 -21.69
C GLY A 10 11.91 14.33 -21.19
N TRP A 11 10.91 14.08 -20.36
CA TRP A 11 10.40 12.74 -20.12
C TRP A 11 9.35 12.50 -21.20
N THR A 12 9.75 11.88 -22.31
CA THR A 12 8.83 11.39 -23.34
C THR A 12 8.07 10.20 -22.75
N VAL A 13 6.81 10.44 -22.39
CA VAL A 13 5.83 9.40 -22.06
C VAL A 13 5.39 8.77 -23.39
N THR A 14 5.89 7.58 -23.69
CA THR A 14 5.31 6.74 -24.74
C THR A 14 4.14 5.99 -24.15
N SER A 15 2.93 6.50 -24.36
CA SER A 15 1.68 5.78 -24.09
C SER A 15 1.63 4.55 -24.98
N GLY A 16 1.75 3.37 -24.38
CA GLY A 16 1.47 2.08 -25.01
C GLY A 16 0.06 1.63 -24.64
N GLU A 17 -0.77 1.37 -25.65
CA GLU A 17 -2.09 0.73 -25.53
C GLU A 17 -1.91 -0.80 -25.46
N GLY A 18 -2.46 -1.45 -24.43
CA GLY A 18 -2.42 -2.91 -24.25
C GLY A 18 -3.13 -3.35 -22.95
N GLY A 19 -3.99 -4.38 -23.04
CA GLY A 19 -5.00 -4.74 -22.04
C GLY A 19 -4.52 -5.15 -20.65
N ASP A 20 -5.30 -4.67 -19.65
CA ASP A 20 -5.45 -5.02 -18.24
C ASP A 20 -4.44 -5.99 -17.59
N SER A 21 -3.25 -5.45 -17.29
CA SER A 21 -2.63 -5.68 -15.99
C SER A 21 -1.81 -4.43 -15.63
N VAL A 22 -2.47 -3.44 -15.03
CA VAL A 22 -1.80 -2.20 -14.62
C VAL A 22 -0.85 -2.50 -13.46
N THR A 23 0.43 -2.70 -13.77
CA THR A 23 1.50 -2.79 -12.77
C THR A 23 1.55 -1.49 -11.97
N ARG A 24 1.30 -1.54 -10.65
CA ARG A 24 1.41 -0.33 -9.83
C ARG A 24 2.89 0.03 -9.68
N VAL A 25 3.25 1.21 -10.16
CA VAL A 25 4.59 1.75 -9.93
C VAL A 25 4.71 2.26 -8.50
N TYR A 26 5.80 1.91 -7.81
CA TYR A 26 6.19 2.40 -6.49
C TYR A 26 7.59 3.02 -6.57
N HIS A 27 7.82 4.11 -5.84
CA HIS A 27 9.13 4.75 -5.73
C HIS A 27 10.01 4.04 -4.68
N ARG A 28 11.29 4.41 -4.62
CA ARG A 28 12.19 3.95 -3.55
C ARG A 28 11.62 4.30 -2.18
N CYS A 29 11.92 3.46 -1.19
CA CYS A 29 11.44 3.62 0.17
C CYS A 29 11.86 4.99 0.74
N HIS A 30 10.88 5.76 1.25
CA HIS A 30 11.12 7.05 1.86
C HIS A 30 12.02 6.97 3.09
N PHE A 31 11.92 5.89 3.88
CA PHE A 31 12.65 5.76 5.15
C PHE A 31 14.11 5.28 4.97
N CYS A 32 14.37 4.34 4.07
CA CYS A 32 15.69 3.70 3.95
C CYS A 32 16.30 3.77 2.54
N GLY A 33 15.56 4.30 1.56
CA GLY A 33 16.00 4.35 0.16
C GLY A 33 16.03 2.99 -0.54
N GLY A 34 15.57 1.89 0.07
CA GLY A 34 15.53 0.56 -0.55
C GLY A 34 14.54 0.44 -1.72
N GLU A 35 14.69 -0.62 -2.51
CA GLU A 35 13.74 -0.97 -3.58
C GLU A 35 12.39 -1.38 -2.99
N VAL A 36 11.30 -0.95 -3.64
CA VAL A 36 9.91 -1.25 -3.25
C VAL A 36 9.27 -2.02 -4.39
N VAL A 37 8.76 -3.21 -4.10
CA VAL A 37 8.18 -4.13 -5.08
C VAL A 37 6.72 -4.39 -4.73
N GLU A 38 5.83 -4.43 -5.72
CA GLU A 38 4.42 -4.80 -5.51
C GLU A 38 4.32 -6.25 -4.99
N GLN A 39 3.60 -6.43 -3.89
CA GLN A 39 3.30 -7.74 -3.30
C GLN A 39 1.85 -7.79 -2.82
N ARG A 40 1.36 -9.02 -2.57
CA ARG A 40 0.07 -9.27 -1.94
C ARG A 40 0.28 -9.52 -0.46
N VAL A 41 -0.15 -8.58 0.37
CA VAL A 41 0.01 -8.63 1.83
C VAL A 41 -1.31 -8.92 2.53
N THR A 42 -1.22 -9.26 3.81
CA THR A 42 -2.37 -9.28 4.73
C THR A 42 -2.28 -8.03 5.59
N VAL A 43 -3.39 -7.27 5.69
CA VAL A 43 -3.47 -6.05 6.48
C VAL A 43 -4.44 -6.24 7.64
N ASP A 44 -3.97 -5.92 8.84
CA ASP A 44 -4.79 -5.81 10.04
C ASP A 44 -5.41 -4.40 10.08
N TYR A 45 -6.58 -4.25 9.44
CA TYR A 45 -7.28 -2.97 9.37
C TYR A 45 -7.97 -2.67 10.70
N ARG A 46 -7.48 -1.67 11.43
CA ARG A 46 -8.02 -1.24 12.72
C ARG A 46 -8.79 0.07 12.58
N TRP A 47 -9.97 0.14 13.19
CA TRP A 47 -10.77 1.35 13.30
C TRP A 47 -11.21 1.57 14.74
N GLY A 48 -10.67 2.61 15.38
CA GLY A 48 -10.84 2.81 16.82
C GLY A 48 -10.28 1.65 17.65
N ASP A 49 -10.86 1.41 18.82
CA ASP A 49 -10.29 0.47 19.81
C ASP A 49 -10.86 -0.95 19.73
N THR A 50 -12.01 -1.13 19.07
CA THR A 50 -12.77 -2.39 19.11
C THR A 50 -12.94 -3.07 17.75
N PHE A 51 -12.67 -2.36 16.65
CA PHE A 51 -12.90 -2.89 15.30
C PHE A 51 -11.59 -3.27 14.63
N LEU A 52 -11.47 -4.57 14.31
CA LEU A 52 -10.34 -5.14 13.58
C LEU A 52 -10.86 -6.07 12.50
N VAL A 53 -10.47 -5.82 11.25
CA VAL A 53 -10.72 -6.69 10.10
C VAL A 53 -9.39 -7.10 9.50
N VAL A 54 -9.20 -8.41 9.28
CA VAL A 54 -8.02 -8.94 8.59
C VAL A 54 -8.33 -9.04 7.10
N ILE A 55 -7.68 -8.20 6.29
CA ILE A 55 -7.90 -8.14 4.84
C ILE A 55 -6.72 -8.84 4.15
N ARG A 56 -6.99 -9.97 3.49
CA ARG A 56 -5.98 -10.72 2.74
C ARG A 56 -5.84 -10.21 1.30
N HIS A 57 -4.68 -10.46 0.70
CA HIS A 57 -4.38 -10.17 -0.71
C HIS A 57 -4.43 -8.69 -1.10
N VAL A 58 -4.13 -7.80 -0.16
CA VAL A 58 -4.04 -6.37 -0.40
C VAL A 58 -2.81 -6.09 -1.28
N PRO A 59 -2.95 -5.42 -2.44
CA PRO A 59 -1.80 -5.01 -3.23
C PRO A 59 -1.08 -3.84 -2.55
N ALA A 60 0.18 -4.05 -2.19
CA ALA A 60 1.02 -3.05 -1.53
C ALA A 60 2.43 -3.06 -2.11
N GLY A 61 3.08 -1.89 -2.17
CA GLY A 61 4.51 -1.83 -2.42
C GLY A 61 5.23 -2.14 -1.12
N VAL A 62 6.09 -3.14 -1.10
CA VAL A 62 6.84 -3.52 0.11
C VAL A 62 8.32 -3.30 -0.12
N CYS A 63 8.95 -2.54 0.77
CA CYS A 63 10.38 -2.35 0.75
C CYS A 63 11.10 -3.65 1.04
N GLN A 64 12.01 -4.06 0.15
CA GLN A 64 12.77 -5.31 0.25
C GLN A 64 13.86 -5.28 1.33
N VAL A 65 14.10 -4.13 1.96
CA VAL A 65 15.14 -3.94 2.99
C VAL A 65 14.53 -3.83 4.38
N CYS A 66 13.60 -2.89 4.59
CA CYS A 66 13.03 -2.62 5.92
C CYS A 66 11.60 -3.12 6.12
N GLY A 67 10.94 -3.63 5.08
CA GLY A 67 9.57 -4.14 5.15
C GLY A 67 8.46 -3.08 5.16
N GLU A 68 8.81 -1.79 5.01
CA GLU A 68 7.81 -0.71 4.94
C GLU A 68 6.81 -0.96 3.81
N GLN A 69 5.53 -0.73 4.10
CA GLN A 69 4.42 -0.98 3.18
C GLN A 69 3.82 0.32 2.68
N TYR A 70 3.69 0.44 1.36
CA TYR A 70 3.10 1.58 0.67
C TYR A 70 1.77 1.16 0.04
N LEU A 71 0.68 1.72 0.55
CA LEU A 71 -0.67 1.53 0.02
C LEU A 71 -1.06 2.73 -0.83
N LYS A 72 -1.54 2.49 -2.05
CA LYS A 72 -2.06 3.57 -2.90
C LYS A 72 -3.47 3.97 -2.45
N ALA A 73 -3.86 5.21 -2.74
CA ALA A 73 -5.13 5.77 -2.29
C ALA A 73 -6.34 4.94 -2.73
N GLU A 74 -6.34 4.43 -3.96
CA GLU A 74 -7.41 3.56 -4.47
C GLU A 74 -7.48 2.23 -3.70
N VAL A 75 -6.34 1.68 -3.29
CA VAL A 75 -6.30 0.44 -2.50
C VAL A 75 -6.88 0.68 -1.11
N VAL A 76 -6.49 1.76 -0.45
CA VAL A 76 -7.02 2.13 0.87
C VAL A 76 -8.53 2.36 0.81
N LYS A 77 -9.03 3.01 -0.24
CA LYS A 77 -10.47 3.24 -0.45
C LYS A 77 -11.25 1.92 -0.59
N GLU A 78 -10.72 0.95 -1.34
CA GLU A 78 -11.34 -0.36 -1.45
C GLU A 78 -11.24 -1.15 -0.14
N MET A 79 -10.12 -1.05 0.59
CA MET A 79 -9.99 -1.67 1.92
C MET A 79 -11.04 -1.15 2.90
N GLU A 80 -11.33 0.15 2.91
CA GLU A 80 -12.35 0.74 3.77
C GLU A 80 -13.75 0.19 3.45
N LYS A 81 -14.10 0.06 2.17
CA LYS A 81 -15.36 -0.56 1.73
C LYS A 81 -15.47 -2.01 2.17
N VAL A 82 -14.40 -2.79 1.97
CA VAL A 82 -14.35 -4.20 2.37
C VAL A 82 -14.47 -4.34 3.89
N ALA A 83 -13.77 -3.50 4.65
CA ALA A 83 -13.81 -3.51 6.10
C ALA A 83 -15.24 -3.25 6.62
N HIS A 84 -15.97 -2.30 6.04
CA HIS A 84 -17.32 -1.92 6.48
C HIS A 84 -18.45 -2.64 5.71
N SER A 85 -18.14 -3.67 4.94
CA SER A 85 -19.14 -4.46 4.22
C SER A 85 -20.09 -5.16 5.19
N GLN A 86 -21.36 -5.30 4.80
CA GLN A 86 -22.35 -6.12 5.51
C GLN A 86 -22.36 -7.59 5.05
N GLU A 87 -21.54 -7.93 4.06
CA GLU A 87 -21.38 -9.31 3.61
C GLU A 87 -20.73 -10.18 4.69
N GLU A 88 -21.09 -11.46 4.72
CA GLU A 88 -20.49 -12.40 5.66
C GLU A 88 -19.00 -12.59 5.37
N ALA A 89 -18.18 -12.51 6.42
CA ALA A 89 -16.75 -12.73 6.31
C ALA A 89 -16.47 -14.19 5.92
N LYS A 90 -15.50 -14.39 5.01
CA LYS A 90 -15.06 -15.72 4.57
C LYS A 90 -14.50 -16.58 5.71
N GLU A 91 -13.91 -15.92 6.70
CA GLU A 91 -13.29 -16.52 7.88
C GLU A 91 -13.39 -15.52 9.02
N VAL A 92 -13.63 -15.99 10.25
CA VAL A 92 -13.60 -15.15 11.46
C VAL A 92 -12.52 -15.70 12.39
N LEU A 93 -11.55 -14.85 12.73
CA LEU A 93 -10.47 -15.19 13.65
C LEU A 93 -10.91 -14.89 15.10
N ARG A 94 -10.64 -15.82 16.02
CA ARG A 94 -10.77 -15.56 17.46
C ARG A 94 -9.47 -14.97 17.99
N ILE A 95 -9.45 -13.65 18.18
CA ILE A 95 -8.25 -12.90 18.57
C ILE A 95 -8.27 -12.62 20.07
N PRO A 96 -7.39 -13.22 20.88
CA PRO A 96 -7.29 -12.90 22.30
C PRO A 96 -6.58 -11.56 22.52
N VAL A 97 -7.20 -10.67 23.31
CA VAL A 97 -6.57 -9.44 23.82
C VAL A 97 -6.06 -9.68 25.24
N ARG A 98 -4.86 -9.19 25.55
CA ARG A 98 -4.19 -9.34 26.86
C ARG A 98 -3.55 -8.02 27.26
N GLU A 99 -3.56 -7.73 28.56
CA GLU A 99 -2.87 -6.56 29.13
C GLU A 99 -1.49 -6.96 29.65
N LEU A 100 -0.47 -6.15 29.32
CA LEU A 100 0.87 -6.30 29.87
C LEU A 100 1.02 -5.41 31.10
N LYS A 101 1.37 -6.00 32.24
CA LYS A 101 1.78 -5.26 33.44
C LYS A 101 3.30 -5.37 33.56
N VAL A 102 3.99 -4.29 33.22
CA VAL A 102 5.44 -4.17 33.47
C VAL A 102 5.59 -3.51 34.85
N ALA A 103 6.37 -4.15 35.72
CA ALA A 103 6.71 -3.64 37.05
C ALA A 103 7.80 -2.58 37.00
#